data_AF-A0A090QFL6-F1
#
_entry.id   AF-A0A090QFL6-F1
#
_cell.length_a   1.000
_cell.length_b   1.000
_cell.length_c   1.000
_cell.angle_alpha   90.00
_cell.angle_beta   90.00
_cell.angle_gamma   90.00
#
_symmetry.space_group_name_H-M   'P 1'
#
loop_
_entity.id
_entity.type
_entity.pdbx_description
1 polymer ?
#
loop_
_entity_poly.entity_id
_entity_poly.type
_entity_poly.pdbx_seq_one_letter_code
_entity_poly.pdbx_strand_id
1 'polypeptide(L)'
;MIKKATLLIAAIVLLVGCQTVRVSQDYAVGTDFNQFKTYGYFKQGIDEADINDLDKKRILKAIDEQMLASGWAKSQTPDVMINIFTKTQQRVDVYNNWGWNAGFGWGWVD
;
A
#
# COMPACT_ATOMS: atom_id res chain seq x y z
N MET A 1 -34.62 26.96 -0.92
CA MET A 1 -34.01 25.95 -1.81
C MET A 1 -32.48 25.91 -1.67
N ILE A 2 -31.79 27.05 -1.61
CA ILE A 2 -30.32 27.14 -1.54
C ILE A 2 -29.70 26.39 -0.33
N LYS A 3 -30.27 26.48 0.88
CA LYS A 3 -29.73 25.78 2.09
C LYS A 3 -29.69 24.25 1.95
N LYS A 4 -30.67 23.65 1.26
CA LYS A 4 -30.71 22.20 1.00
C LYS A 4 -29.65 21.82 -0.03
N ALA A 5 -29.42 22.67 -1.04
CA ALA A 5 -28.36 22.48 -2.02
C ALA A 5 -26.96 22.59 -1.39
N THR A 6 -26.73 23.54 -0.47
CA THR A 6 -25.45 23.67 0.24
C THR A 6 -25.12 22.44 1.10
N LEU A 7 -26.11 21.89 1.82
CA LEU A 7 -25.94 20.65 2.60
C LEU A 7 -25.62 19.44 1.71
N LEU A 8 -26.26 19.35 0.55
CA LEU A 8 -26.05 18.26 -0.39
C LEU A 8 -24.66 18.32 -1.04
N ILE A 9 -24.19 19.54 -1.37
CA ILE A 9 -22.83 19.76 -1.87
C ILE A 9 -21.78 19.43 -0.80
N ALA A 10 -22.00 19.84 0.46
CA ALA A 10 -21.10 19.51 1.56
C ALA A 10 -21.00 17.99 1.79
N ALA A 11 -22.12 17.27 1.70
CA ALA A 11 -22.13 15.80 1.81
C ALA A 11 -21.35 15.12 0.66
N ILE A 12 -21.46 15.63 -0.56
CA ILE A 12 -20.70 15.10 -1.71
C ILE A 12 -19.20 15.34 -1.53
N VAL A 13 -18.77 16.51 -1.05
CA VAL A 13 -17.35 16.82 -0.81
C VAL A 13 -16.72 15.87 0.21
N LEU A 14 -17.46 15.47 1.24
CA LEU A 14 -16.98 14.52 2.25
C LEU A 14 -16.73 13.11 1.68
N LEU A 15 -17.32 12.75 0.54
CA LEU A 15 -17.17 11.42 -0.07
C LEU A 15 -16.00 11.30 -1.04
N VAL A 16 -15.31 12.41 -1.40
CA VAL A 16 -14.26 12.42 -2.44
C VAL A 16 -12.88 11.97 -1.92
N GLY A 17 -12.71 11.77 -0.61
CA GLY A 17 -11.40 11.51 0.01
C GLY A 17 -10.83 10.09 -0.13
N CYS A 18 -11.53 9.15 -0.77
CA CYS A 18 -11.09 7.75 -0.79
C CYS A 18 -10.04 7.51 -1.89
N GLN A 19 -8.75 7.59 -1.54
CA GLN A 19 -7.67 7.17 -2.44
C GLN A 19 -7.42 5.66 -2.28
N THR A 20 -7.70 4.89 -3.34
CA THR A 20 -7.46 3.44 -3.36
C THR A 20 -5.98 3.10 -3.63
N VAL A 21 -5.52 1.96 -3.12
CA VAL A 21 -4.23 1.37 -3.47
C VAL A 21 -4.35 0.74 -4.86
N ARG A 22 -3.37 1.01 -5.73
CA ARG A 22 -3.32 0.38 -7.06
C ARG A 22 -2.73 -1.02 -6.93
N VAL A 23 -3.48 -2.03 -7.37
CA VAL A 23 -3.07 -3.44 -7.34
C VAL A 23 -3.18 -4.00 -8.77
N SER A 24 -2.19 -4.77 -9.19
CA SER A 24 -2.20 -5.54 -10.44
C SER A 24 -1.99 -7.01 -10.08
N GLN A 25 -2.72 -7.90 -10.74
CA GLN A 25 -2.71 -9.34 -10.50
C GLN A 25 -2.59 -10.06 -11.84
N ASP A 26 -1.74 -11.08 -11.89
CA ASP A 26 -1.53 -11.93 -13.06
C ASP A 26 -1.45 -13.39 -12.60
N TYR A 27 -1.94 -14.31 -13.44
CA TYR A 27 -2.00 -15.74 -13.14
C TYR A 27 -1.98 -16.60 -14.42
N ALA A 28 -1.53 -17.85 -14.29
CA ALA A 28 -1.48 -18.79 -15.41
C ALA A 28 -2.89 -19.24 -15.82
N VAL A 29 -3.30 -18.89 -17.05
CA VAL A 29 -4.59 -19.29 -17.63
C VAL A 29 -4.64 -20.81 -17.80
N GLY A 30 -5.76 -21.43 -17.41
CA GLY A 30 -5.96 -22.88 -17.51
C GLY A 30 -5.47 -23.69 -16.30
N THR A 31 -4.89 -23.05 -15.29
CA THR A 31 -4.55 -23.71 -14.02
C THR A 31 -5.78 -23.74 -13.11
N ASP A 32 -6.18 -24.92 -12.66
CA ASP A 32 -7.19 -25.06 -11.61
C ASP A 32 -6.53 -24.88 -10.23
N PHE A 33 -6.76 -23.75 -9.59
CA PHE A 33 -6.20 -23.47 -8.27
C PHE A 33 -6.96 -24.20 -7.14
N ASN A 34 -8.10 -24.83 -7.41
CA ASN A 34 -8.84 -25.58 -6.40
C ASN A 34 -8.11 -26.85 -5.95
N GLN A 35 -7.16 -27.34 -6.75
CA GLN A 35 -6.35 -28.51 -6.40
C GLN A 35 -5.34 -28.23 -5.28
N PHE A 36 -5.00 -26.96 -5.04
CA PHE A 36 -4.07 -26.56 -3.99
C PHE A 36 -4.84 -26.14 -2.74
N LYS A 37 -4.44 -26.64 -1.58
CA LYS A 37 -5.12 -26.36 -0.30
C LYS A 37 -4.18 -25.88 0.78
N THR A 38 -2.88 -26.08 0.60
CA THR A 38 -1.89 -25.71 1.59
C THR A 38 -0.90 -24.70 1.06
N TYR A 39 -0.51 -23.76 1.94
CA TYR A 39 0.49 -22.76 1.64
C TYR A 39 1.60 -22.73 2.68
N GLY A 40 2.75 -22.22 2.26
CA GLY A 40 3.88 -21.94 3.12
C GLY A 40 4.68 -20.76 2.58
N TYR A 41 5.67 -20.34 3.36
CA TYR A 41 6.48 -19.17 3.04
C TYR A 41 7.86 -19.57 2.53
N PHE A 42 8.30 -18.91 1.46
CA PHE A 42 9.67 -19.01 1.01
C PHE A 42 10.56 -18.11 1.88
N LYS A 43 11.15 -18.69 2.93
CA LYS A 43 11.89 -17.96 3.98
C LYS A 43 12.93 -17.01 3.43
N GLN A 44 13.77 -17.50 2.51
CA GLN A 44 14.87 -16.73 1.94
C GLN A 44 14.37 -15.42 1.30
N GLY A 45 13.31 -15.47 0.51
CA GLY A 45 12.80 -14.25 -0.15
C GLY A 45 12.14 -13.25 0.80
N ILE A 46 11.55 -13.72 1.92
CA ILE A 46 11.00 -12.82 2.95
C ILE A 46 12.11 -12.16 3.76
N ASP A 47 13.22 -12.87 3.98
CA ASP A 47 14.36 -12.34 4.72
C ASP A 47 15.14 -11.31 3.90
N GLU A 48 15.19 -11.48 2.58
CA GLU A 48 15.81 -10.54 1.62
C GLU A 48 14.98 -9.25 1.40
N ALA A 49 13.71 -9.22 1.83
CA ALA A 49 12.87 -8.03 1.71
C ALA A 49 13.36 -6.90 2.63
N ASP A 50 13.85 -5.81 2.03
CA ASP A 50 14.39 -4.62 2.72
C ASP A 50 13.27 -3.74 3.33
N ILE A 51 12.68 -4.25 4.41
CA ILE A 51 11.63 -3.60 5.21
C ILE A 51 11.86 -3.82 6.71
N ASN A 52 11.30 -2.93 7.52
CA ASN A 52 11.33 -3.05 8.98
C ASN A 52 10.57 -4.29 9.47
N ASP A 53 11.03 -4.90 10.56
CA ASP A 53 10.44 -6.09 11.20
C ASP A 53 8.95 -5.92 11.55
N LEU A 54 8.56 -4.71 11.95
CA LEU A 54 7.16 -4.40 12.26
C LEU A 54 6.27 -4.58 11.02
N ASP A 55 6.71 -4.08 9.87
CA ASP A 55 5.96 -4.15 8.62
C ASP A 55 6.03 -5.55 8.04
N LYS A 56 7.17 -6.23 8.15
CA LYS A 56 7.30 -7.66 7.83
C LYS A 56 6.26 -8.49 8.58
N LYS A 57 6.14 -8.30 9.91
CA LYS A 57 5.14 -9.00 10.73
C LYS A 57 3.70 -8.67 10.31
N ARG A 58 3.41 -7.42 9.96
CA ARG A 58 2.07 -6.99 9.53
C ARG A 58 1.68 -7.59 8.18
N ILE A 59 2.60 -7.59 7.21
CA ILE A 59 2.37 -8.15 5.88
C ILE A 59 2.12 -9.66 5.99
N LEU A 60 2.98 -10.39 6.72
CA LEU A 60 2.81 -11.83 6.92
C LEU A 60 1.49 -12.17 7.62
N LYS A 61 1.08 -11.37 8.62
CA LYS A 61 -0.21 -11.54 9.28
C LYS A 61 -1.38 -11.31 8.33
N ALA A 62 -1.33 -10.27 7.51
CA ALA A 62 -2.38 -9.97 6.54
C ALA A 62 -2.52 -11.07 5.48
N ILE A 63 -1.40 -11.64 5.01
CA ILE A 63 -1.40 -12.78 4.10
C ILE A 63 -2.00 -14.00 4.79
N ASP A 64 -1.56 -14.32 6.01
CA ASP A 64 -2.11 -15.45 6.77
C ASP A 64 -3.64 -15.32 6.94
N GLU A 65 -4.13 -14.13 7.29
CA GLU A 65 -5.56 -13.85 7.44
C GLU A 65 -6.33 -14.05 6.12
N GLN A 66 -5.80 -13.58 4.99
CA GLN A 66 -6.46 -13.73 3.69
C GLN A 66 -6.42 -15.16 3.15
N MET A 67 -5.32 -15.88 3.35
CA MET A 67 -5.22 -17.30 2.96
C MET A 67 -6.20 -18.14 3.76
N LEU A 68 -6.31 -17.90 5.08
CA LEU A 68 -7.29 -18.57 5.94
C LEU A 68 -8.73 -18.23 5.54
N ALA A 69 -9.03 -16.95 5.26
CA ALA A 69 -10.34 -16.52 4.77
C ALA A 69 -10.71 -17.15 3.42
N SER A 70 -9.71 -17.45 2.59
CA SER A 70 -9.86 -18.17 1.32
C SER A 70 -9.99 -19.69 1.48
N GLY A 71 -9.93 -20.22 2.72
CA GLY A 71 -10.08 -21.64 3.03
C GLY A 71 -8.80 -22.48 2.90
N TRP A 72 -7.63 -21.84 2.82
CA TRP A 72 -6.34 -22.53 2.74
C TRP A 72 -5.75 -22.77 4.14
N ALA A 73 -4.94 -23.81 4.28
CA ALA A 73 -4.25 -24.14 5.52
C ALA A 73 -2.73 -23.95 5.42
N LYS A 74 -2.09 -23.52 6.50
CA LYS A 74 -0.63 -23.42 6.55
C LYS A 74 -0.03 -24.82 6.76
N SER A 75 1.00 -25.17 6.00
CA SER A 75 1.65 -26.48 6.07
C SER A 75 3.17 -26.37 6.11
N GLN A 76 3.83 -27.35 6.74
CA GLN A 76 5.30 -27.52 6.65
C GLN A 76 5.74 -28.12 5.31
N THR A 77 4.83 -28.84 4.64
CA THR A 77 4.98 -29.38 3.28
C THR A 77 3.88 -28.78 2.40
N PRO A 78 4.03 -27.53 1.96
CA PRO A 78 2.96 -26.80 1.28
C PRO A 78 2.88 -27.15 -0.22
N ASP A 79 1.68 -27.06 -0.78
CA ASP A 79 1.45 -27.17 -2.22
C ASP A 79 1.92 -25.91 -2.96
N VAL A 80 1.79 -24.75 -2.31
CA VAL A 80 2.17 -23.44 -2.85
C VAL A 80 3.08 -22.69 -1.89
N MET A 81 4.16 -22.10 -2.42
CA MET A 81 5.04 -21.21 -1.67
C MET A 81 4.74 -19.76 -2.00
N ILE A 82 4.57 -18.94 -0.97
CA ILE A 82 4.40 -17.49 -1.08
C ILE A 82 5.76 -16.83 -0.91
N ASN A 83 6.11 -15.96 -1.85
CA ASN A 83 7.29 -15.10 -1.78
C ASN A 83 6.87 -13.63 -1.92
N ILE A 84 7.60 -12.73 -1.27
CA ILE A 84 7.28 -11.30 -1.18
C ILE A 84 8.54 -10.51 -1.53
N PHE A 85 8.37 -9.51 -2.40
CA PHE A 85 9.41 -8.55 -2.73
C PHE A 85 8.90 -7.15 -2.42
N THR A 86 9.76 -6.33 -1.80
CA THR A 86 9.44 -4.96 -1.45
C THR A 86 10.49 -4.02 -2.03
N LYS A 87 10.07 -2.79 -2.34
CA LYS A 87 10.96 -1.73 -2.77
C LYS A 87 10.67 -0.49 -1.94
N THR A 88 11.61 -0.10 -1.11
CA THR A 88 11.53 1.12 -0.32
C THR A 88 12.18 2.27 -1.09
N GLN A 89 11.52 3.42 -1.15
CA GLN A 89 12.09 4.64 -1.74
C GLN A 89 12.03 5.75 -0.71
N GLN A 90 13.18 6.34 -0.40
CA GLN A 90 13.22 7.54 0.44
C GLN A 90 12.79 8.74 -0.40
N ARG A 91 11.66 9.35 -0.02
CA ARG A 91 11.27 10.64 -0.57
C ARG A 91 12.02 11.74 0.15
N VAL A 92 12.95 12.39 -0.53
CA VAL A 92 13.63 13.59 -0.04
C VAL A 92 12.87 14.79 -0.56
N ASP A 93 12.04 15.39 0.29
CA ASP A 93 11.41 16.68 -0.02
C ASP A 93 12.42 17.80 0.24
N VAL A 94 12.98 18.37 -0.83
CA VAL A 94 13.85 19.54 -0.75
C VAL A 94 12.97 20.79 -0.65
N TYR A 95 12.82 21.33 0.55
CA TYR A 95 12.17 22.62 0.74
C TYR A 95 13.13 23.75 0.39
N ASN A 96 13.05 24.23 -0.85
CA ASN A 96 13.79 25.40 -1.27
C ASN A 96 13.07 26.67 -0.82
N ASN A 97 13.50 27.27 0.30
CA ASN A 97 13.00 28.55 0.80
C ASN A 97 13.54 29.79 0.04
N TRP A 98 14.12 29.63 -1.17
CA TRP A 98 14.58 30.78 -1.97
C TRP A 98 13.44 31.69 -2.50
N GLY A 99 12.18 31.34 -2.28
CA GLY A 99 11.03 32.14 -2.73
C GLY A 99 10.48 33.12 -1.68
N TRP A 100 10.67 32.89 -0.38
CA TRP A 100 10.11 33.81 0.64
C TRP A 100 10.99 35.04 0.89
N ASN A 101 12.25 35.01 0.45
CA ASN A 101 13.19 36.13 0.58
C ASN A 101 13.56 36.81 -0.75
N ALA A 102 12.90 36.45 -1.86
CA ALA A 102 13.20 36.96 -3.21
C ALA A 102 12.00 37.65 -3.89
N GLY A 103 11.00 38.10 -3.13
CA GLY A 103 9.72 38.58 -3.68
C GLY A 103 9.10 39.84 -3.07
N PHE A 104 9.68 40.43 -2.02
CA PHE A 104 9.28 41.76 -1.55
C PHE A 104 10.44 42.74 -1.69
N GLY A 105 10.68 43.13 -2.94
CA GLY A 105 11.44 44.33 -3.25
C GLY A 105 10.73 45.56 -2.71
N TRP A 106 11.17 46.02 -1.55
CA TRP A 106 11.17 47.43 -1.21
C TRP A 106 12.61 47.78 -0.89
N GLY A 107 13.16 48.70 -1.70
CA GLY A 107 14.50 49.23 -1.54
C GLY A 107 14.69 49.91 -0.18
N TRP A 108 15.86 50.52 -0.02
CA TRP A 108 16.39 51.16 1.20
C TRP A 108 17.07 50.17 2.15
N VAL A 109 18.25 49.71 1.73
CA VAL A 109 19.36 49.48 2.67
C VAL A 109 20.29 50.68 2.47
N ASP A 110 20.09 51.68 3.32
CA ASP A 110 21.19 52.51 3.79
C ASP A 110 21.79 51.81 5.02
#